data_AF-A0NXT7-F1
#
_entry.id   AF-A0NXT7-F1
#
_cell.length_a   1.000
_cell.length_b   1.000
_cell.length_c   1.000
_cell.angle_alpha   90.00
_cell.angle_beta   90.00
_cell.angle_gamma   90.00
#
_symmetry.space_group_name_H-M   'P 1'
#
loop_
_entity.id
_entity.type
_entity.pdbx_description
1 polymer ?
#
loop_
_entity_poly.entity_id
_entity_poly.type
_entity_poly.pdbx_seq_one_letter_code
_entity_poly.pdbx_strand_id
1 'polypeptide(L)'
;MHLAGLAITAVLALPLLTTDAFAQLVSCDSIQKDWLAMPLSASHEDRVKIYDRAFNDSDCDGRIVEGFGKEIIDAQLDIIAPFQDLDGYDGNLETLKQDLADLQEFGSHWRISYLLGEILRRQQQTLPAFRAYQEALGLVDDTELTPAEPAHAMIARLRDRLDELAVVVAQISEEPQDIKIPVTRSGQSISQYSFSTRGYKRKKTLVPIQFVYDQDVMTKAGKTSFEDVQEALEKQGAPDIQVIGHTDPVGSDAYNLQLSLKRAEAVRSALLAAGYSGSIEVLGMGESQPFQFDDPSLYTEEVRNQAHRRVEFVRK
;
A
#
# COMPACT_ATOMS: atom_id res chain seq x y z
N MET A 1 -6.95 -58.62 -76.69
CA MET A 1 -7.57 -59.19 -75.47
C MET A 1 -8.30 -58.04 -74.78
N HIS A 2 -9.60 -57.87 -75.03
CA HIS A 2 -10.72 -58.33 -74.17
C HIS A 2 -10.63 -57.72 -72.76
N LEU A 3 -11.65 -57.10 -72.14
CA LEU A 3 -13.06 -56.81 -72.47
C LEU A 3 -13.59 -55.79 -71.41
N ALA A 4 -14.62 -55.04 -71.81
CA ALA A 4 -15.75 -54.45 -71.05
C ALA A 4 -15.89 -54.82 -69.55
N GLY A 5 -16.41 -53.99 -68.63
CA GLY A 5 -17.42 -52.93 -68.70
C GLY A 5 -18.47 -53.18 -67.60
N LEU A 6 -19.02 -52.10 -67.00
CA LEU A 6 -20.38 -51.90 -66.42
C LEU A 6 -20.38 -51.07 -65.13
N ALA A 7 -21.18 -50.01 -65.17
CA ALA A 7 -21.61 -49.18 -64.05
C ALA A 7 -22.82 -49.79 -63.34
N ILE A 8 -22.90 -49.66 -62.00
CA ILE A 8 -24.17 -49.60 -61.25
C ILE A 8 -24.01 -48.62 -60.09
N THR A 9 -24.89 -47.63 -60.08
CA THR A 9 -25.21 -46.67 -59.02
C THR A 9 -25.78 -47.37 -57.78
N ALA A 10 -25.29 -47.03 -56.59
CA ALA A 10 -26.04 -47.19 -55.35
C ALA A 10 -25.74 -46.01 -54.42
N VAL A 11 -26.72 -45.12 -54.31
CA VAL A 11 -26.80 -44.07 -53.29
C VAL A 11 -27.12 -44.76 -51.96
N LEU A 12 -26.19 -44.71 -51.01
CA LEU A 12 -26.44 -45.07 -49.62
C LEU A 12 -26.34 -43.81 -48.77
N ALA A 13 -27.48 -43.37 -48.27
CA ALA A 13 -27.64 -42.25 -47.38
C ALA A 13 -27.45 -42.67 -45.91
N LEU A 14 -26.56 -41.95 -45.22
CA LEU A 14 -26.51 -41.61 -43.78
C LEU A 14 -26.32 -42.76 -42.74
N PRO A 15 -25.76 -42.46 -41.53
CA PRO A 15 -25.71 -41.15 -40.90
C PRO A 15 -24.32 -40.61 -40.54
N LEU A 16 -24.16 -39.29 -40.71
CA LEU A 16 -23.25 -38.49 -39.92
C LEU A 16 -23.66 -38.66 -38.45
N LEU A 17 -22.83 -39.34 -37.68
CA LEU A 17 -22.83 -39.20 -36.23
C LEU A 17 -22.31 -37.79 -35.94
N THR A 18 -23.23 -36.82 -35.91
CA THR A 18 -23.02 -35.60 -35.15
C THR A 18 -23.00 -36.01 -33.69
N THR A 19 -21.82 -36.29 -33.15
CA THR A 19 -21.62 -36.07 -31.72
C THR A 19 -21.68 -34.56 -31.53
N ASP A 20 -22.90 -34.05 -31.38
CA ASP A 20 -23.17 -32.83 -30.64
C ASP A 20 -22.71 -33.08 -29.20
N ALA A 21 -21.40 -33.05 -29.00
CA ALA A 21 -20.86 -32.61 -27.74
C ALA A 21 -21.15 -31.11 -27.74
N PHE A 22 -22.34 -30.75 -27.24
CA PHE A 22 -22.54 -29.45 -26.61
C PHE A 22 -21.53 -29.38 -25.47
N ALA A 23 -20.28 -29.04 -25.78
CA ALA A 23 -19.57 -28.11 -24.94
C ALA A 23 -20.46 -26.88 -24.93
N GLN A 24 -21.35 -26.79 -23.93
CA GLN A 24 -21.94 -25.51 -23.60
C GLN A 24 -20.74 -24.58 -23.47
N LEU A 25 -20.56 -23.69 -24.45
CA LEU A 25 -19.75 -22.50 -24.26
C LEU A 25 -20.39 -21.84 -23.04
N VAL A 26 -19.83 -22.12 -21.88
CA VAL A 26 -20.12 -21.38 -20.66
C VAL A 26 -19.62 -19.99 -21.00
N SER A 27 -20.49 -19.11 -21.45
CA SER A 27 -20.09 -17.72 -21.65
C SER A 27 -19.88 -17.09 -20.28
N CYS A 28 -19.01 -16.09 -20.19
CA CYS A 28 -18.83 -15.37 -18.94
C CYS A 28 -20.15 -14.82 -18.36
N ASP A 29 -21.12 -14.49 -19.22
CA ASP A 29 -22.48 -14.09 -18.81
C ASP A 29 -23.19 -15.14 -17.97
N SER A 30 -22.98 -16.43 -18.27
CA SER A 30 -23.57 -17.52 -17.49
C SER A 30 -22.89 -17.69 -16.14
N ILE A 31 -21.55 -17.54 -16.08
CA ILE A 31 -20.78 -17.55 -14.84
C ILE A 31 -21.18 -16.38 -13.93
N GLN A 32 -21.36 -15.18 -14.50
CA GLN A 32 -21.87 -14.02 -13.75
C GLN A 32 -23.26 -14.24 -13.20
N LYS A 33 -24.15 -14.89 -13.95
CA LYS A 33 -25.49 -15.23 -13.45
C LYS A 33 -25.41 -16.20 -12.29
N ASP A 34 -24.54 -17.21 -12.37
CA ASP A 34 -24.32 -18.16 -11.28
C ASP A 34 -23.77 -17.43 -10.04
N TRP A 35 -22.84 -16.48 -10.25
CA TRP A 35 -22.29 -15.65 -9.18
C TRP A 35 -23.36 -14.82 -8.47
N LEU A 36 -24.15 -14.07 -9.24
CA LEU A 36 -25.22 -13.22 -8.71
C LEU A 36 -26.38 -14.02 -8.08
N ALA A 37 -26.55 -15.28 -8.47
CA ALA A 37 -27.55 -16.18 -7.90
C ALA A 37 -27.08 -16.88 -6.62
N MET A 38 -25.80 -16.76 -6.23
CA MET A 38 -25.32 -17.37 -4.99
C MET A 38 -26.03 -16.77 -3.77
N PRO A 39 -26.48 -17.61 -2.82
CA PRO A 39 -27.04 -17.11 -1.57
C PRO A 39 -25.96 -16.38 -0.77
N LEU A 40 -26.36 -15.40 0.06
CA LEU A 40 -25.43 -14.73 0.99
C LEU A 40 -24.71 -15.73 1.91
N SER A 41 -25.33 -16.88 2.20
CA SER A 41 -24.77 -17.99 2.98
C SER A 41 -23.85 -18.93 2.18
N ALA A 42 -23.55 -18.65 0.92
CA ALA A 42 -22.65 -19.48 0.11
C ALA A 42 -21.27 -19.59 0.80
N SER A 43 -20.73 -20.81 0.82
CA SER A 43 -19.45 -21.08 1.46
C SER A 43 -18.29 -20.44 0.69
N HIS A 44 -17.13 -20.32 1.34
CA HIS A 44 -15.90 -19.93 0.66
C HIS A 44 -15.62 -20.84 -0.54
N GLU A 45 -15.72 -22.16 -0.36
CA GLU A 45 -15.50 -23.14 -1.41
C GLU A 45 -16.46 -22.97 -2.61
N ASP A 46 -17.73 -22.65 -2.36
CA ASP A 46 -18.70 -22.41 -3.43
C ASP A 46 -18.35 -21.17 -4.26
N ARG A 47 -17.88 -20.10 -3.61
CA ARG A 47 -17.43 -18.88 -4.30
C ARG A 47 -16.18 -19.15 -5.13
N VAL A 48 -15.21 -19.87 -4.56
CA VAL A 48 -13.97 -20.25 -5.26
C VAL A 48 -14.26 -21.10 -6.50
N LYS A 49 -15.21 -22.03 -6.45
CA LYS A 49 -15.62 -22.82 -7.63
C LYS A 49 -16.11 -21.96 -8.80
N ILE A 50 -16.87 -20.89 -8.53
CA ILE A 50 -17.35 -19.98 -9.57
C ILE A 50 -16.21 -19.05 -10.04
N TYR A 51 -15.38 -18.58 -9.11
CA TYR A 51 -14.17 -17.81 -9.44
C TYR A 51 -13.24 -18.61 -10.38
N ASP A 52 -12.94 -19.87 -10.08
CA ASP A 52 -12.06 -20.71 -10.90
C ASP A 52 -12.63 -20.93 -12.30
N ARG A 53 -13.96 -21.08 -12.41
CA ARG A 53 -14.63 -21.13 -13.72
C ARG A 53 -14.39 -19.83 -14.48
N ALA A 54 -14.58 -18.68 -13.85
CA ALA A 54 -14.37 -17.38 -14.48
C ALA A 54 -12.90 -17.15 -14.88
N PHE A 55 -11.96 -17.49 -13.99
CA PHE A 55 -10.53 -17.30 -14.16
C PHE A 55 -9.98 -18.13 -15.34
N ASN A 56 -10.50 -19.33 -15.54
CA ASN A 56 -10.08 -20.23 -16.62
C ASN A 56 -10.89 -20.06 -17.92
N ASP A 57 -11.87 -19.16 -17.95
CA ASP A 57 -12.70 -18.89 -19.12
C ASP A 57 -12.12 -17.75 -19.96
N SER A 58 -11.79 -18.04 -21.22
CA SER A 58 -11.20 -17.05 -22.12
C SER A 58 -12.14 -15.89 -22.47
N ASP A 59 -13.46 -16.07 -22.31
CA ASP A 59 -14.46 -15.04 -22.60
C ASP A 59 -14.71 -14.14 -21.39
N CYS A 60 -14.14 -14.44 -20.22
CA CYS A 60 -14.24 -13.58 -19.04
C CYS A 60 -13.22 -12.44 -19.05
N ASP A 61 -13.73 -11.20 -19.09
CA ASP A 61 -12.94 -9.97 -18.90
C ASP A 61 -12.28 -9.98 -17.51
N GLY A 62 -11.01 -9.58 -17.45
CA GLY A 62 -10.24 -9.58 -16.21
C GLY A 62 -10.88 -8.77 -15.07
N ARG A 63 -11.67 -7.73 -15.36
CA ARG A 63 -12.39 -6.95 -14.34
C ARG A 63 -13.50 -7.74 -13.67
N ILE A 64 -14.11 -8.70 -14.37
CA ILE A 64 -15.13 -9.58 -13.81
C ILE A 64 -14.47 -10.53 -12.81
N VAL A 65 -13.37 -11.17 -13.23
CA VAL A 65 -12.59 -12.08 -12.40
C VAL A 65 -12.05 -11.35 -11.16
N GLU A 66 -11.52 -10.14 -11.33
CA GLU A 66 -11.07 -9.27 -10.25
C GLU A 66 -12.21 -8.88 -9.29
N GLY A 67 -13.40 -8.59 -9.81
CA GLY A 67 -14.58 -8.33 -8.99
C GLY A 67 -14.98 -9.52 -8.11
N PHE A 68 -14.98 -10.73 -8.67
CA PHE A 68 -15.25 -11.96 -7.92
C PHE A 68 -14.19 -12.22 -6.84
N GLY A 69 -12.91 -12.05 -7.20
CA GLY A 69 -11.81 -12.21 -6.26
C GLY A 69 -11.92 -11.23 -5.08
N LYS A 70 -12.25 -9.97 -5.36
CA LYS A 70 -12.49 -8.96 -4.32
C LYS A 70 -13.63 -9.35 -3.38
N GLU A 71 -14.76 -9.81 -3.90
CA GLU A 71 -15.88 -10.26 -3.07
C GLU A 71 -15.53 -11.49 -2.22
N ILE A 72 -14.71 -12.43 -2.72
CA ILE A 72 -14.16 -13.53 -1.93
C ILE A 72 -13.32 -12.99 -0.77
N ILE A 73 -12.40 -12.07 -1.07
CA ILE A 73 -11.53 -11.45 -0.08
C ILE A 73 -12.35 -10.73 1.00
N ASP A 74 -13.28 -9.87 0.60
CA ASP A 74 -14.12 -9.11 1.55
C ASP A 74 -14.92 -10.06 2.46
N ALA A 75 -15.56 -11.08 1.88
CA ALA A 75 -16.32 -12.06 2.65
C ALA A 75 -15.46 -12.87 3.64
N GLN A 76 -14.23 -13.23 3.28
CA GLN A 76 -13.33 -13.95 4.18
C GLN A 76 -12.72 -13.04 5.25
N LEU A 77 -12.31 -11.81 4.88
CA LEU A 77 -11.78 -10.85 5.83
C LEU A 77 -12.78 -10.53 6.95
N ASP A 78 -14.06 -10.43 6.62
CA ASP A 78 -15.11 -10.20 7.62
C ASP A 78 -15.28 -11.37 8.61
N ILE A 79 -14.79 -12.56 8.27
CA ILE A 79 -14.79 -13.74 9.14
C ILE A 79 -13.48 -13.85 9.93
N ILE A 80 -12.33 -13.81 9.26
CA ILE A 80 -11.01 -14.11 9.88
C ILE A 80 -10.43 -12.92 10.66
N ALA A 81 -10.81 -11.70 10.26
CA ALA A 81 -10.37 -10.45 10.88
C ALA A 81 -11.54 -9.44 10.81
N PRO A 82 -12.60 -9.65 11.60
CA PRO A 82 -13.78 -8.77 11.60
C PRO A 82 -13.43 -7.34 12.05
N PHE A 83 -12.27 -7.17 12.66
CA PHE A 83 -11.71 -5.90 13.06
C PHE A 83 -10.98 -5.25 11.88
N GLN A 84 -10.93 -3.92 11.91
CA GLN A 84 -10.15 -3.15 10.92
C GLN A 84 -8.64 -3.25 11.20
N ASP A 85 -8.24 -3.76 12.37
CA ASP A 85 -6.88 -3.90 12.85
C ASP A 85 -6.73 -5.21 13.65
N LEU A 86 -5.59 -5.39 14.34
CA LEU A 86 -5.36 -6.54 15.22
C LEU A 86 -5.65 -6.23 16.71
N ASP A 87 -6.32 -5.12 17.02
CA ASP A 87 -6.68 -4.79 18.39
C ASP A 87 -7.79 -5.73 18.85
N GLY A 88 -7.55 -6.44 19.95
CA GLY A 88 -8.47 -7.49 20.42
C GLY A 88 -8.38 -8.82 19.66
N TYR A 89 -7.48 -8.95 18.66
CA TYR A 89 -7.17 -10.24 18.07
C TYR A 89 -6.23 -11.04 18.99
N ASP A 90 -6.74 -12.15 19.52
CA ASP A 90 -6.04 -13.09 20.42
C ASP A 90 -5.70 -14.44 19.76
N GLY A 91 -5.99 -14.58 18.47
CA GLY A 91 -5.70 -15.78 17.68
C GLY A 91 -4.22 -15.95 17.32
N ASN A 92 -3.94 -17.00 16.54
CA ASN A 92 -2.58 -17.31 16.10
C ASN A 92 -2.18 -16.43 14.89
N LEU A 93 -1.16 -15.58 15.07
CA LEU A 93 -0.69 -14.68 14.02
C LEU A 93 -0.08 -15.40 12.80
N GLU A 94 0.54 -16.58 12.96
CA GLU A 94 1.06 -17.36 11.83
C GLU A 94 -0.09 -17.98 11.01
N THR A 95 -1.13 -18.46 11.68
CA THR A 95 -2.34 -18.92 11.00
C THR A 95 -3.00 -17.79 10.24
N LEU A 96 -3.22 -16.63 10.88
CA LEU A 96 -3.80 -15.47 10.20
C LEU A 96 -2.93 -15.00 9.02
N LYS A 97 -1.60 -15.02 9.17
CA LYS A 97 -0.68 -14.68 8.08
C LYS A 97 -0.84 -15.63 6.89
N GLN A 98 -1.00 -16.92 7.15
CA GLN A 98 -1.24 -17.91 6.10
C GLN A 98 -2.61 -17.68 5.45
N ASP A 99 -3.67 -17.49 6.23
CA ASP A 99 -5.01 -17.20 5.70
C ASP A 99 -5.00 -15.95 4.81
N LEU A 100 -4.30 -14.90 5.23
CA LEU A 100 -4.14 -13.68 4.43
C LEU A 100 -3.34 -13.93 3.15
N ALA A 101 -2.32 -14.79 3.18
CA ALA A 101 -1.54 -15.15 1.99
C ALA A 101 -2.38 -15.95 0.98
N ASP A 102 -3.20 -16.89 1.46
CA ASP A 102 -4.13 -17.65 0.62
C ASP A 102 -5.16 -16.71 -0.04
N LEU A 103 -5.61 -15.67 0.66
CA LEU A 103 -6.50 -14.66 0.08
C LEU A 103 -5.85 -13.81 -1.02
N GLN A 104 -4.52 -13.65 -1.02
CA GLN A 104 -3.83 -12.87 -2.06
C GLN A 104 -3.90 -13.57 -3.44
N GLU A 105 -4.23 -14.86 -3.50
CA GLU A 105 -4.45 -15.58 -4.77
C GLU A 105 -5.65 -15.03 -5.55
N PHE A 106 -6.61 -14.38 -4.86
CA PHE A 106 -7.80 -13.78 -5.46
C PHE A 106 -7.62 -12.32 -5.86
N GLY A 107 -6.54 -11.66 -5.44
CA GLY A 107 -6.22 -10.29 -5.82
C GLY A 107 -5.62 -9.43 -4.72
N SER A 108 -5.26 -8.20 -5.08
CA SER A 108 -4.74 -7.20 -4.13
C SER A 108 -5.87 -6.58 -3.31
N HIS A 109 -5.65 -6.42 -2.01
CA HIS A 109 -6.63 -5.77 -1.13
C HIS A 109 -5.94 -5.00 0.00
N TRP A 110 -6.32 -3.73 0.20
CA TRP A 110 -5.63 -2.84 1.15
C TRP A 110 -5.67 -3.37 2.59
N ARG A 111 -6.77 -4.01 3.01
CA ARG A 111 -6.89 -4.64 4.35
C ARG A 111 -5.90 -5.78 4.53
N ILE A 112 -5.65 -6.58 3.48
CA ILE A 112 -4.68 -7.68 3.55
C ILE A 112 -3.29 -7.09 3.79
N SER A 113 -2.87 -6.13 2.97
CA SER A 113 -1.57 -5.47 3.11
C SER A 113 -1.42 -4.77 4.47
N TYR A 114 -2.48 -4.12 4.96
CA TYR A 114 -2.50 -3.52 6.29
C TYR A 114 -2.30 -4.55 7.40
N LEU A 115 -3.09 -5.64 7.40
CA LEU A 115 -3.03 -6.68 8.43
C LEU A 115 -1.69 -7.42 8.41
N LEU A 116 -1.14 -7.70 7.22
CA LEU A 116 0.23 -8.21 7.08
C LEU A 116 1.23 -7.23 7.70
N GLY A 117 1.08 -5.93 7.49
CA GLY A 117 1.88 -4.89 8.14
C GLY A 117 1.82 -4.97 9.68
N GLU A 118 0.63 -5.16 10.26
CA GLU A 118 0.47 -5.30 11.71
C GLU A 118 1.11 -6.59 12.25
N ILE A 119 0.95 -7.72 11.55
CA ILE A 119 1.59 -9.00 11.91
C ILE A 119 3.12 -8.84 11.88
N LEU A 120 3.66 -8.32 10.78
CA LEU A 120 5.11 -8.14 10.59
C LEU A 120 5.69 -7.16 11.61
N ARG A 121 4.96 -6.09 11.96
CA ARG A 121 5.36 -5.14 13.01
C ARG A 121 5.44 -5.81 14.37
N ARG A 122 4.43 -6.62 14.75
CA ARG A 122 4.46 -7.41 16.00
C ARG A 122 5.59 -8.44 16.02
N GLN A 123 6.00 -8.93 14.86
CA GLN A 123 7.16 -9.82 14.67
C GLN A 123 8.50 -9.08 14.57
N GLN A 124 8.53 -7.75 14.77
CA GLN A 124 9.72 -6.89 14.64
C GLN A 124 10.38 -6.91 13.24
N GLN A 125 9.64 -7.34 12.21
CA GLN A 125 10.08 -7.32 10.82
C GLN A 125 9.81 -5.95 10.20
N THR A 126 10.60 -4.96 10.62
CA THR A 126 10.38 -3.52 10.32
C THR A 126 10.27 -3.21 8.83
N LEU A 127 11.25 -3.58 8.01
CA LEU A 127 11.24 -3.24 6.58
C LEU A 127 10.10 -3.96 5.82
N PRO A 128 9.85 -5.28 6.03
CA PRO A 128 8.66 -5.93 5.49
C PRO A 128 7.35 -5.26 5.92
N ALA A 129 7.21 -4.89 7.20
CA ALA A 129 6.02 -4.20 7.71
C ALA A 129 5.82 -2.85 7.02
N PHE A 130 6.89 -2.05 6.90
CA PHE A 130 6.87 -0.76 6.22
C PHE A 130 6.38 -0.89 4.77
N ARG A 131 6.93 -1.85 4.02
CA ARG A 131 6.51 -2.13 2.64
C ARG A 131 5.04 -2.56 2.55
N ALA A 132 4.59 -3.39 3.48
CA ALA A 132 3.19 -3.82 3.54
C ALA A 132 2.23 -2.64 3.80
N TYR A 133 2.61 -1.70 4.67
CA TYR A 133 1.83 -0.47 4.85
C TYR A 133 1.91 0.47 3.65
N GLN A 134 3.05 0.56 2.95
CA GLN A 134 3.15 1.36 1.72
C GLN A 134 2.21 0.81 0.64
N GLU A 135 2.21 -0.52 0.46
CA GLU A 135 1.27 -1.22 -0.43
C GLU A 135 -0.18 -0.94 0.00
N ALA A 136 -0.49 -1.03 1.29
CA ALA A 136 -1.82 -0.72 1.80
C ALA A 136 -2.23 0.71 1.45
N LEU A 137 -1.36 1.71 1.65
CA LEU A 137 -1.66 3.11 1.34
C LEU A 137 -1.85 3.31 -0.18
N GLY A 138 -1.08 2.58 -0.99
CA GLY A 138 -1.20 2.62 -2.45
C GLY A 138 -2.55 2.11 -2.90
N LEU A 139 -2.96 0.97 -2.37
CA LEU A 139 -4.28 0.39 -2.63
C LEU A 139 -5.41 1.27 -2.09
N VAL A 140 -5.22 1.97 -0.96
CA VAL A 140 -6.19 2.94 -0.43
C VAL A 140 -6.35 4.13 -1.39
N ASP A 141 -5.27 4.68 -1.95
CA ASP A 141 -5.38 5.83 -2.86
C ASP A 141 -5.91 5.45 -4.24
N ASP A 142 -5.76 4.18 -4.64
CA ASP A 142 -6.27 3.65 -5.90
C ASP A 142 -7.81 3.53 -5.88
N THR A 143 -8.48 4.40 -6.64
CA THR A 143 -9.95 4.43 -6.71
C THR A 143 -10.55 3.32 -7.55
N GLU A 144 -9.76 2.65 -8.40
CA GLU A 144 -10.22 1.50 -9.18
C GLU A 144 -10.23 0.25 -8.30
N LEU A 145 -9.12 0.01 -7.58
CA LEU A 145 -8.98 -1.13 -6.69
C LEU A 145 -9.76 -0.94 -5.37
N THR A 146 -9.88 0.30 -4.90
CA THR A 146 -10.62 0.67 -3.67
C THR A 146 -11.66 1.75 -3.97
N PRO A 147 -12.79 1.43 -4.66
CA PRO A 147 -13.81 2.43 -4.99
C PRO A 147 -14.48 3.04 -3.74
N ALA A 148 -14.78 2.19 -2.74
CA ALA A 148 -15.28 2.65 -1.46
C ALA A 148 -14.14 3.21 -0.60
N GLU A 149 -14.23 4.48 -0.24
CA GLU A 149 -13.27 5.14 0.63
C GLU A 149 -13.23 4.48 2.02
N PRO A 150 -12.05 4.05 2.50
CA PRO A 150 -11.92 3.54 3.86
C PRO A 150 -12.20 4.64 4.89
N ALA A 151 -12.59 4.24 6.10
CA ALA A 151 -12.80 5.20 7.19
C ALA A 151 -11.55 6.07 7.42
N HIS A 152 -11.73 7.38 7.55
CA HIS A 152 -10.61 8.31 7.78
C HIS A 152 -9.75 7.96 9.00
N ALA A 153 -10.33 7.39 10.07
CA ALA A 153 -9.58 6.93 11.23
C ALA A 153 -8.58 5.81 10.86
N MET A 154 -8.93 4.96 9.91
CA MET A 154 -8.06 3.91 9.40
C MET A 154 -6.93 4.49 8.53
N ILE A 155 -7.26 5.44 7.66
CA ILE A 155 -6.25 6.15 6.84
C ILE A 155 -5.27 6.91 7.75
N ALA A 156 -5.77 7.55 8.80
CA ALA A 156 -4.95 8.22 9.81
C ALA A 156 -3.97 7.24 10.46
N ARG A 157 -4.47 6.12 10.99
CA ARG A 157 -3.64 5.11 11.64
C ARG A 157 -2.58 4.53 10.70
N LEU A 158 -2.95 4.15 9.48
CA LEU A 158 -2.02 3.66 8.47
C LEU A 158 -0.89 4.66 8.19
N ARG A 159 -1.23 5.95 8.09
CA ARG A 159 -0.25 7.01 7.89
C ARG A 159 0.65 7.21 9.12
N ASP A 160 0.11 7.13 10.32
CA ASP A 160 0.89 7.22 11.55
C ASP A 160 1.89 6.05 11.66
N ARG A 161 1.48 4.83 11.27
CA ARG A 161 2.36 3.65 11.17
C ARG A 161 3.48 3.84 10.17
N LEU A 162 3.17 4.41 9.00
CA LEU A 162 4.16 4.71 7.96
C LEU A 162 5.15 5.77 8.42
N ASP A 163 4.67 6.86 9.02
CA ASP A 163 5.52 7.95 9.53
C ASP A 163 6.48 7.40 10.62
N GLU A 164 5.99 6.57 11.54
CA GLU A 164 6.80 5.91 12.59
C GLU A 164 7.85 4.97 11.97
N LEU A 165 7.45 4.08 11.06
CA LEU A 165 8.36 3.10 10.47
C LEU A 165 9.34 3.71 9.47
N ALA A 166 8.99 4.80 8.78
CA ALA A 166 9.89 5.48 7.85
C ALA A 166 11.14 5.99 8.57
N VAL A 167 10.99 6.47 9.81
CA VAL A 167 12.11 6.86 10.67
C VAL A 167 13.06 5.69 10.92
N VAL A 168 12.51 4.53 11.24
CA VAL A 168 13.28 3.34 11.59
C VAL A 168 13.96 2.77 10.35
N VAL A 169 13.21 2.65 9.24
CA VAL A 169 13.71 2.15 7.96
C VAL A 169 14.85 3.01 7.44
N ALA A 170 14.76 4.34 7.55
CA ALA A 170 15.84 5.23 7.15
C ALA A 170 17.17 4.93 7.90
N GLN A 171 17.12 4.38 9.11
CA GLN A 171 18.32 4.02 9.88
C GLN A 171 18.89 2.64 9.54
N ILE A 172 18.01 1.68 9.26
CA ILE A 172 18.43 0.28 9.07
C ILE A 172 18.68 -0.07 7.60
N SER A 173 18.13 0.70 6.66
CA SER A 173 18.36 0.49 5.24
C SER A 173 19.48 1.39 4.72
N GLU A 174 20.51 0.77 4.17
CA GLU A 174 21.57 1.45 3.43
C GLU A 174 21.18 1.74 1.96
N GLU A 175 20.02 1.21 1.54
CA GLU A 175 19.57 1.21 0.15
C GLU A 175 18.46 2.26 -0.07
N PRO A 176 18.72 3.34 -0.82
CA PRO A 176 17.73 4.39 -1.08
C PRO A 176 16.39 3.89 -1.64
N GLN A 177 16.38 2.77 -2.37
CA GLN A 177 15.16 2.19 -2.93
C GLN A 177 14.19 1.63 -1.88
N ASP A 178 14.66 1.30 -0.67
CA ASP A 178 13.81 0.76 0.40
C ASP A 178 12.93 1.82 1.04
N ILE A 179 13.31 3.08 0.91
CA ILE A 179 12.59 4.25 1.45
C ILE A 179 11.63 4.81 0.39
N LYS A 180 11.94 4.57 -0.89
CA LYS A 180 11.20 5.11 -2.02
C LYS A 180 9.78 4.56 -2.07
N ILE A 181 8.83 5.44 -2.36
CA ILE A 181 7.41 5.11 -2.50
C ILE A 181 7.18 4.19 -3.72
N PRO A 182 6.41 3.10 -3.59
CA PRO A 182 5.99 2.30 -4.73
C PRO A 182 5.02 3.10 -5.62
N VAL A 183 5.17 2.97 -6.94
CA VAL A 183 4.21 3.49 -7.92
C VAL A 183 3.06 2.51 -8.08
N THR A 184 1.82 2.99 -8.12
CA THR A 184 0.67 2.14 -8.42
C THR A 184 0.74 1.62 -9.86
N ARG A 185 -0.09 0.61 -10.21
CA ARG A 185 -0.24 0.13 -11.59
C ARG A 185 -0.66 1.24 -12.57
N SER A 186 -1.40 2.24 -12.09
CA SER A 186 -1.77 3.44 -12.84
C SER A 186 -0.64 4.47 -12.99
N GLY A 187 0.55 4.19 -12.44
CA GLY A 187 1.71 5.08 -12.49
C GLY A 187 1.63 6.25 -11.51
N GLN A 188 0.62 6.27 -10.64
CA GLN A 188 0.44 7.31 -9.64
C GLN A 188 1.34 7.02 -8.44
N SER A 189 2.35 7.89 -8.21
CA SER A 189 3.13 7.82 -6.97
C SER A 189 2.27 8.36 -5.81
N ILE A 190 2.00 7.47 -4.87
CA ILE A 190 1.24 7.72 -3.64
C ILE A 190 2.18 8.19 -2.55
N SER A 191 2.47 9.49 -2.51
CA SER A 191 3.40 9.95 -1.49
C SER A 191 2.81 9.74 -0.10
N GLN A 192 3.46 8.87 0.67
CA GLN A 192 3.20 8.72 2.10
C GLN A 192 3.35 10.04 2.84
N TYR A 193 4.08 11.02 2.28
CA TYR A 193 4.25 12.38 2.80
C TYR A 193 3.16 13.38 2.35
N SER A 194 2.20 12.96 1.51
CA SER A 194 1.06 13.81 1.13
C SER A 194 0.26 14.28 2.36
N PHE A 195 -0.29 15.51 2.32
CA PHE A 195 -1.20 16.00 3.36
C PHE A 195 -2.63 15.52 3.16
N SER A 196 -2.93 14.89 2.01
CA SER A 196 -4.25 14.34 1.75
C SER A 196 -4.20 13.01 0.99
N THR A 197 -5.09 12.10 1.36
CA THR A 197 -5.40 10.85 0.66
C THR A 197 -6.89 10.63 0.85
N ARG A 198 -7.63 10.41 -0.24
CA ARG A 198 -9.04 9.98 -0.18
C ARG A 198 -9.86 10.73 0.89
N GLY A 199 -9.98 12.05 0.75
CA GLY A 199 -10.76 12.89 1.68
C GLY A 199 -10.11 13.16 3.04
N TYR A 200 -9.27 12.26 3.55
CA TYR A 200 -8.50 12.45 4.78
C TYR A 200 -7.47 13.56 4.57
N LYS A 201 -7.39 14.48 5.54
CA LYS A 201 -6.46 15.61 5.56
C LYS A 201 -5.71 15.62 6.89
N ARG A 202 -4.38 15.58 6.83
CA ARG A 202 -3.54 15.78 8.00
C ARG A 202 -2.88 17.16 7.95
N LYS A 203 -2.70 17.78 9.11
CA LYS A 203 -2.02 19.07 9.22
C LYS A 203 -0.51 18.93 9.16
N LYS A 204 0.02 17.79 9.59
CA LYS A 204 1.43 17.56 9.80
C LYS A 204 1.83 16.22 9.20
N THR A 205 3.00 16.18 8.58
CA THR A 205 3.69 14.95 8.18
C THR A 205 5.08 14.95 8.77
N LEU A 206 5.52 13.78 9.22
CA LEU A 206 6.91 13.56 9.56
C LEU A 206 7.67 13.13 8.30
N VAL A 207 8.90 13.63 8.13
CA VAL A 207 9.81 13.14 7.10
C VAL A 207 11.16 12.81 7.73
N PRO A 208 11.69 11.58 7.55
CA PRO A 208 12.98 11.19 8.11
C PRO A 208 14.12 11.75 7.26
N ILE A 209 14.23 13.08 7.19
CA ILE A 209 15.37 13.76 6.57
C ILE A 209 16.55 13.65 7.53
N GLN A 210 17.45 12.73 7.23
CA GLN A 210 18.68 12.53 7.98
C GLN A 210 19.74 13.57 7.62
N PHE A 211 20.51 13.95 8.63
CA PHE A 211 21.64 14.86 8.51
C PHE A 211 22.93 14.17 8.97
N VAL A 212 24.06 14.60 8.43
CA VAL A 212 25.37 14.25 8.94
C VAL A 212 25.46 14.70 10.42
N TYR A 213 26.12 13.90 11.25
CA TYR A 213 26.25 14.18 12.67
C TYR A 213 26.76 15.61 12.90
N ASP A 214 26.06 16.32 13.78
CA ASP A 214 26.33 17.70 14.19
C ASP A 214 26.34 18.74 13.05
N GLN A 215 25.73 18.40 11.91
CA GLN A 215 25.68 19.25 10.73
C GLN A 215 24.24 19.43 10.22
N ASP A 216 24.09 20.38 9.30
CA ASP A 216 22.88 20.69 8.52
C ASP A 216 22.97 20.15 7.08
N VAL A 217 23.95 19.29 6.81
CA VAL A 217 24.13 18.60 5.53
C VAL A 217 23.30 17.31 5.52
N MET A 218 22.38 17.16 4.55
CA MET A 218 21.58 15.93 4.42
C MET A 218 22.46 14.73 4.02
N THR A 219 22.17 13.55 4.58
CA THR A 219 22.78 12.29 4.13
C THR A 219 22.19 11.87 2.78
N LYS A 220 22.73 10.80 2.16
CA LYS A 220 22.15 10.22 0.94
C LYS A 220 20.70 9.77 1.17
N ALA A 221 20.43 9.07 2.28
CA ALA A 221 19.08 8.65 2.65
C ALA A 221 18.19 9.86 2.99
N GLY A 222 18.72 10.87 3.69
CA GLY A 222 17.99 12.11 3.96
C GLY A 222 17.61 12.86 2.68
N LYS A 223 18.47 12.85 1.66
CA LYS A 223 18.17 13.42 0.36
C LYS A 223 17.06 12.66 -0.37
N THR A 224 17.05 11.31 -0.31
CA THR A 224 15.92 10.52 -0.85
C THR A 224 14.59 10.90 -0.19
N SER A 225 14.56 10.96 1.14
CA SER A 225 13.36 11.38 1.87
C SER A 225 12.93 12.81 1.53
N PHE A 226 13.90 13.70 1.29
CA PHE A 226 13.66 15.07 0.82
C PHE A 226 13.02 15.10 -0.58
N GLU A 227 13.55 14.32 -1.52
CA GLU A 227 13.02 14.22 -2.88
C GLU A 227 11.57 13.70 -2.87
N ASP A 228 11.26 12.72 -2.02
CA ASP A 228 9.91 12.16 -1.88
C ASP A 228 8.90 13.18 -1.32
N VAL A 229 9.28 13.99 -0.32
CA VAL A 229 8.39 15.05 0.19
C VAL A 229 8.28 16.21 -0.79
N GLN A 230 9.36 16.54 -1.51
CA GLN A 230 9.32 17.56 -2.57
C GLN A 230 8.29 17.18 -3.64
N GLU A 231 8.35 15.96 -4.17
CA GLU A 231 7.37 15.45 -5.15
C GLU A 231 5.94 15.49 -4.59
N ALA A 232 5.77 15.13 -3.31
CA ALA A 232 4.47 15.20 -2.64
C ALA A 232 3.90 16.62 -2.61
N LEU A 233 4.73 17.59 -2.25
CA LEU A 233 4.34 18.99 -2.13
C LEU A 233 4.02 19.60 -3.50
N GLU A 234 4.79 19.26 -4.53
CA GLU A 234 4.54 19.68 -5.92
C GLU A 234 3.20 19.17 -6.43
N LYS A 235 2.89 17.88 -6.26
CA LYS A 235 1.59 17.29 -6.63
C LYS A 235 0.40 17.92 -5.92
N GLN A 236 0.63 18.52 -4.76
CA GLN A 236 -0.38 19.22 -3.97
C GLN A 236 -0.46 20.72 -4.30
N GLY A 237 0.22 21.18 -5.35
CA GLY A 237 0.18 22.57 -5.81
C GLY A 237 1.01 23.53 -4.96
N ALA A 238 2.10 23.05 -4.35
CA ALA A 238 3.00 23.83 -3.51
C ALA A 238 2.27 24.65 -2.41
N PRO A 239 1.60 23.97 -1.46
CA PRO A 239 0.83 24.64 -0.41
C PRO A 239 1.72 25.51 0.47
N ASP A 240 1.17 26.47 1.21
CA ASP A 240 1.96 27.14 2.25
C ASP A 240 2.31 26.16 3.38
N ILE A 241 3.57 26.13 3.79
CA ILE A 241 4.08 25.19 4.78
C ILE A 241 4.93 25.86 5.87
N GLN A 242 5.03 25.16 6.99
CA GLN A 242 6.04 25.38 8.01
C GLN A 242 6.90 24.13 8.15
N VAL A 243 8.21 24.31 8.13
CA VAL A 243 9.22 23.27 8.32
C VAL A 243 9.77 23.38 9.73
N ILE A 244 9.63 22.32 10.52
CA ILE A 244 10.03 22.29 11.92
C ILE A 244 11.17 21.30 12.09
N GLY A 245 12.30 21.77 12.60
CA GLY A 245 13.44 20.93 12.93
C GLY A 245 13.40 20.46 14.38
N HIS A 246 13.91 19.24 14.61
CA HIS A 246 14.04 18.66 15.94
C HIS A 246 15.44 18.04 16.15
N THR A 247 15.82 17.88 17.41
CA THR A 247 17.04 17.18 17.83
C THR A 247 16.70 16.07 18.83
N ASP A 248 17.65 15.17 19.05
CA ASP A 248 17.67 14.30 20.23
C ASP A 248 17.99 15.11 21.51
N PRO A 249 17.86 14.50 22.71
CA PRO A 249 18.08 15.21 23.97
C PRO A 249 19.57 15.33 24.37
N VAL A 250 20.52 15.04 23.47
CA VAL A 250 21.95 15.13 23.76
C VAL A 250 22.42 16.55 23.48
N GLY A 251 22.93 17.23 24.50
CA GLY A 251 23.47 18.58 24.39
C GLY A 251 22.80 19.55 25.35
N SER A 252 22.90 20.85 25.06
CA SER A 252 22.17 21.88 25.82
C SER A 252 20.97 22.36 25.02
N ASP A 253 19.89 22.76 25.69
CA ASP A 253 18.67 23.28 25.05
C ASP A 253 18.97 24.38 24.02
N ALA A 254 19.85 25.32 24.38
CA ALA A 254 20.23 26.43 23.51
C ALA A 254 20.97 25.95 22.24
N TYR A 255 21.81 24.92 22.38
CA TYR A 255 22.50 24.30 21.26
C TYR A 255 21.50 23.58 20.34
N ASN A 256 20.64 22.76 20.92
CA ASN A 256 19.64 21.97 20.23
C ASN A 256 18.60 22.85 19.50
N LEU A 257 18.22 23.98 20.09
CA LEU A 257 17.37 24.97 19.44
C LEU A 257 18.03 25.59 18.19
N GLN A 258 19.32 25.92 18.26
CA GLN A 258 20.05 26.47 17.11
C GLN A 258 20.25 25.41 16.02
N LEU A 259 20.62 24.18 16.39
CA LEU A 259 20.87 23.09 15.44
C LEU A 259 19.58 22.68 14.69
N SER A 260 18.47 22.54 15.40
CA SER A 260 17.17 22.26 14.78
C SER A 260 16.74 23.35 13.80
N LEU A 261 16.92 24.62 14.15
CA LEU A 261 16.61 25.73 13.25
C LEU A 261 17.46 25.69 11.96
N LYS A 262 18.76 25.44 12.07
CA LYS A 262 19.67 25.30 10.92
C LYS A 262 19.23 24.18 9.98
N ARG A 263 18.87 23.01 10.52
CA ARG A 263 18.39 21.87 9.73
C ARG A 263 17.11 22.20 8.96
N ALA A 264 16.17 22.90 9.60
CA ALA A 264 14.96 23.35 8.94
C ALA A 264 15.22 24.42 7.85
N GLU A 265 16.17 25.33 8.07
CA GLU A 265 16.62 26.28 7.03
C GLU A 265 17.32 25.59 5.86
N ALA A 266 18.08 24.53 6.10
CA ALA A 266 18.69 23.72 5.05
C ALA A 266 17.64 23.06 4.16
N VAL A 267 16.57 22.50 4.77
CA VAL A 267 15.41 21.95 4.03
C VAL A 267 14.69 23.03 3.23
N ARG A 268 14.42 24.19 3.84
CA ARG A 268 13.81 25.33 3.14
C ARG A 268 14.66 25.75 1.93
N SER A 269 15.96 25.90 2.12
CA SER A 269 16.89 26.29 1.06
C SER A 269 16.89 25.28 -0.08
N ALA A 270 16.86 23.99 0.24
CA ALA A 270 16.76 22.92 -0.75
C ALA A 270 15.42 22.96 -1.52
N LEU A 271 14.28 23.17 -0.85
CA LEU A 271 12.98 23.33 -1.50
C LEU A 271 12.96 24.53 -2.45
N LEU A 272 13.46 25.69 -2.00
CA LEU A 272 13.53 26.90 -2.84
C LEU A 272 14.44 26.68 -4.06
N ALA A 273 15.57 26.00 -3.88
CA ALA A 273 16.47 25.65 -4.98
C ALA A 273 15.83 24.67 -5.99
N ALA A 274 14.92 23.82 -5.51
CA ALA A 274 14.13 22.91 -6.34
C ALA A 274 12.93 23.59 -7.05
N GLY A 275 12.69 24.88 -6.80
CA GLY A 275 11.65 25.66 -7.46
C GLY A 275 10.31 25.69 -6.71
N TYR A 276 10.29 25.36 -5.43
CA TYR A 276 9.09 25.47 -4.61
C TYR A 276 8.55 26.91 -4.56
N SER A 277 7.29 27.10 -4.94
CA SER A 277 6.66 28.41 -5.09
C SER A 277 5.81 28.85 -3.90
N GLY A 278 5.41 27.91 -3.04
CA GLY A 278 4.67 28.17 -1.80
C GLY A 278 5.51 28.89 -0.76
N SER A 279 4.87 29.52 0.22
CA SER A 279 5.59 30.10 1.34
C SER A 279 6.13 29.02 2.27
N ILE A 280 7.34 29.22 2.78
CA ILE A 280 8.00 28.32 3.73
C ILE A 280 8.36 29.12 4.98
N GLU A 281 7.69 28.82 6.08
CA GLU A 281 8.10 29.24 7.42
C GLU A 281 9.04 28.18 8.02
N VAL A 282 10.00 28.58 8.84
CA VAL A 282 10.93 27.67 9.49
C VAL A 282 10.90 27.89 11.00
N LEU A 283 10.85 26.79 11.77
CA LEU A 283 11.00 26.79 13.23
C LEU A 283 12.01 25.73 13.67
N GLY A 284 12.78 26.04 14.71
CA GLY A 284 13.55 25.05 15.47
C GLY A 284 12.86 24.79 16.80
N MET A 285 12.69 23.52 17.16
CA MET A 285 12.12 23.13 18.46
C MET A 285 13.14 22.48 19.39
N GLY A 286 14.36 22.24 18.94
CA GLY A 286 15.35 21.43 19.65
C GLY A 286 14.77 20.09 20.08
N GLU A 287 15.00 19.72 21.33
CA GLU A 287 14.50 18.50 21.96
C GLU A 287 13.11 18.65 22.62
N SER A 288 12.53 19.86 22.61
CA SER A 288 11.31 20.18 23.40
C SER A 288 10.04 19.47 22.94
N GLN A 289 10.05 18.84 21.77
CA GLN A 289 8.96 18.05 21.22
C GLN A 289 9.48 16.67 20.81
N PRO A 290 9.64 15.74 21.77
CA PRO A 290 10.12 14.39 21.47
C PRO A 290 9.12 13.65 20.59
N PHE A 291 9.66 12.81 19.70
CA PHE A 291 8.86 11.93 18.85
C PHE A 291 8.05 10.94 19.72
N GLN A 292 6.78 10.74 19.38
CA GLN A 292 5.88 9.85 20.10
C GLN A 292 5.78 8.53 19.33
N PHE A 293 6.40 7.49 19.88
CA PHE A 293 6.21 6.11 19.39
C PHE A 293 4.92 5.54 19.96
N ASP A 294 4.28 4.64 19.21
CA ASP A 294 3.16 3.86 19.74
C ASP A 294 3.65 2.85 20.79
N ASP A 295 4.74 2.16 20.48
CA ASP A 295 5.43 1.28 21.42
C ASP A 295 6.96 1.49 21.37
N PRO A 296 7.50 2.37 22.24
CA PRO A 296 8.94 2.64 22.31
C PRO A 296 9.80 1.40 22.62
N SER A 297 9.22 0.32 23.14
CA SER A 297 9.94 -0.91 23.51
C SER A 297 10.35 -1.75 22.31
N LEU A 298 9.73 -1.52 21.15
CA LEU A 298 10.08 -2.16 19.87
C LEU A 298 11.39 -1.64 19.28
N TYR A 299 11.96 -0.57 19.85
CA TYR A 299 13.09 0.15 19.27
C TYR A 299 14.27 0.26 20.23
N THR A 300 15.48 0.23 19.69
CA THR A 300 16.70 0.52 20.47
C THR A 300 16.77 2.02 20.82
N GLU A 301 17.58 2.37 21.82
CA GLU A 301 17.79 3.78 22.19
C GLU A 301 18.29 4.62 21.01
N GLU A 302 19.21 4.09 20.21
CA GLU A 302 19.73 4.78 19.04
C GLU A 302 18.64 5.04 18.00
N VAL A 303 17.78 4.05 17.72
CA VAL A 303 16.62 4.24 16.82
C VAL A 303 15.67 5.31 17.35
N ARG A 304 15.44 5.35 18.67
CA ARG A 304 14.62 6.40 19.29
C ARG A 304 15.25 7.78 19.17
N ASN A 305 16.54 7.91 19.44
CA ASN A 305 17.26 9.17 19.30
C ASN A 305 17.25 9.68 17.85
N GLN A 306 17.39 8.77 16.88
CA GLN A 306 17.25 9.11 15.47
C GLN A 306 15.86 9.63 15.11
N ALA A 307 14.79 9.08 15.70
CA ALA A 307 13.44 9.61 15.53
C ALA A 307 13.26 11.02 16.08
N HIS A 308 14.00 11.37 17.12
CA HIS A 308 14.02 12.73 17.64
C HIS A 308 14.74 13.69 16.67
N ARG A 309 15.77 13.22 15.96
CA ARG A 309 16.48 13.94 14.88
C ARG A 309 15.70 13.94 13.56
N ARG A 310 14.55 14.62 13.54
CA ARG A 310 13.60 14.63 12.41
C ARG A 310 13.29 16.05 11.91
N VAL A 311 12.61 16.10 10.77
CA VAL A 311 11.97 17.30 10.25
C VAL A 311 10.48 17.03 10.07
N GLU A 312 9.65 17.99 10.45
CA GLU A 312 8.21 17.94 10.28
C GLU A 312 7.77 19.02 9.31
N PHE A 313 6.81 18.69 8.47
CA PHE A 313 6.17 19.63 7.56
C PHE A 313 4.74 19.83 8.02
N VAL A 314 4.35 21.08 8.23
CA VAL A 314 3.01 21.48 8.66
C VAL A 314 2.38 22.32 7.57
N ARG A 315 1.21 21.91 7.09
CA ARG A 315 0.42 22.71 6.15
C ARG A 315 -0.24 23.88 6.88
N LYS A 316 -0.12 25.09 6.32
CA LYS A 316 -0.75 26.32 6.83
C LYS A 316 -2.18 26.49 6.33
#